data_AF-A0A5B6ZN78-F1
#
_entry.id   AF-A0A5B6ZN78-F1
#
_cell.length_a   1.000
_cell.length_b   1.000
_cell.length_c   1.000
_cell.angle_alpha   90.00
_cell.angle_beta   90.00
_cell.angle_gamma   90.00
#
_symmetry.space_group_name_H-M   'P 1'
#
loop_
_entity.id
_entity.type
_entity.pdbx_description
1 polymer ?
#
loop_
_entity_poly.entity_id
_entity_poly.type
_entity_poly.pdbx_seq_one_letter_code
_entity_poly.pdbx_strand_id
1 'polypeptide(L)'
;MAIHKEATEYTAEDFSTMMVTNFEAPYNLCQLAHPLLKESGNGNIVFISSAAGVIATPSHSIYAATKGAMNQVTKNLACEGAKDNIRVNAVAPAVTRTPMLEAVEQDPTKKALIDRLLSRTPILVVLESLTRFQH
;
A
#
# COMPACT_ATOMS: atom_id res chain seq x y z
N MET A 1 -1.73 7.48 1.96
CA MET A 1 -2.98 8.27 2.05
C MET A 1 -4.08 7.60 1.23
N ALA A 2 -5.34 7.66 1.65
CA ALA A 2 -6.48 7.17 0.87
C ALA A 2 -7.63 8.18 0.98
N ILE A 3 -8.32 8.43 -0.15
CA ILE A 3 -9.55 9.21 -0.22
C ILE A 3 -10.61 8.28 -0.79
N HIS A 4 -11.75 8.14 -0.12
CA HIS A 4 -12.82 7.23 -0.50
C HIS A 4 -13.97 7.99 -1.16
N LYS A 5 -14.15 7.81 -2.47
CA LYS A 5 -15.22 8.42 -3.28
C LYS A 5 -15.60 7.47 -4.40
N GLU A 6 -16.81 7.60 -4.93
CA GLU A 6 -17.13 6.93 -6.18
C GLU A 6 -16.27 7.47 -7.32
N ALA A 7 -16.03 6.65 -8.35
CA ALA A 7 -15.14 7.01 -9.44
C ALA A 7 -15.53 8.32 -10.13
N THR A 8 -16.84 8.62 -10.18
CA THR A 8 -17.42 9.82 -10.78
C THR A 8 -17.28 11.08 -9.92
N GLU A 9 -16.89 10.95 -8.66
CA GLU A 9 -16.81 12.07 -7.70
C GLU A 9 -15.37 12.49 -7.37
N TYR A 10 -14.37 11.73 -7.85
CA TYR A 10 -12.98 12.14 -7.71
C TYR A 10 -12.69 13.39 -8.53
N THR A 11 -11.99 14.33 -7.91
CA THR A 11 -11.45 15.52 -8.56
C THR A 11 -10.03 15.28 -9.07
N ALA A 12 -9.56 16.14 -9.97
CA ALA A 12 -8.17 16.15 -10.39
C ALA A 12 -7.20 16.36 -9.22
N GLU A 13 -7.61 17.15 -8.22
CA GLU A 13 -6.83 17.35 -7.00
C GLU A 13 -6.74 16.06 -6.18
N ASP A 14 -7.85 15.35 -5.94
CA ASP A 14 -7.82 14.06 -5.23
C ASP A 14 -6.86 13.07 -5.90
N PHE A 15 -6.87 13.03 -7.24
CA PHE A 15 -5.96 12.22 -8.03
C PHE A 15 -4.51 12.61 -7.81
N SER A 16 -4.20 13.90 -8.02
CA SER A 16 -2.86 14.47 -7.86
C SER A 16 -2.31 14.20 -6.46
N THR A 17 -3.05 14.56 -5.41
CA THR A 17 -2.60 14.38 -4.03
C THR A 17 -2.32 12.91 -3.71
N MET A 18 -3.18 11.98 -4.14
CA MET A 18 -2.98 10.55 -3.91
C MET A 18 -1.79 10.00 -4.71
N MET A 19 -1.63 10.36 -5.97
CA MET A 19 -0.52 9.90 -6.82
C MET A 19 0.83 10.41 -6.31
N VAL A 20 0.93 11.71 -6.05
CA VAL A 20 2.14 12.34 -5.51
C VAL A 20 2.55 11.68 -4.20
N THR A 21 1.61 11.54 -3.28
CA THR A 21 1.90 11.02 -1.93
C THR A 21 2.22 9.53 -1.93
N ASN A 22 1.42 8.71 -2.63
CA ASN A 22 1.51 7.26 -2.51
C ASN A 22 2.50 6.62 -3.48
N PHE A 23 2.78 7.26 -4.62
CA PHE A 23 3.56 6.65 -5.68
C PHE A 23 4.78 7.49 -6.06
N GLU A 24 4.60 8.75 -6.43
CA GLU A 24 5.72 9.56 -6.94
C GLU A 24 6.78 9.79 -5.88
N ALA A 25 6.40 10.21 -4.68
CA ALA A 25 7.32 10.43 -3.58
C ALA A 25 8.17 9.19 -3.25
N PRO A 26 7.60 8.00 -2.98
CA PRO A 26 8.41 6.82 -2.69
C PRO A 26 9.21 6.31 -3.90
N TYR A 27 8.71 6.48 -5.13
CA TYR A 27 9.49 6.13 -6.33
C TYR A 27 10.72 7.03 -6.50
N ASN A 28 10.54 8.35 -6.35
CA ASN A 28 11.63 9.32 -6.43
C ASN A 28 12.66 9.10 -5.30
N LEU A 29 12.20 8.74 -4.10
CA LEU A 29 13.10 8.39 -3.00
C LEU A 29 13.99 7.19 -3.35
N CYS A 30 13.47 6.19 -4.07
CA CYS A 30 14.29 5.05 -4.51
C CYS A 30 15.42 5.49 -5.44
N GLN A 31 15.15 6.40 -6.39
CA GLN A 31 16.16 6.93 -7.30
C GLN A 31 17.26 7.69 -6.52
N LEU A 32 16.85 8.56 -5.61
CA LEU A 32 17.77 9.35 -4.79
C LEU A 32 18.59 8.49 -3.83
N ALA A 33 18.00 7.43 -3.28
CA ALA A 33 18.67 6.52 -2.35
C ALA A 33 19.55 5.48 -3.04
N HIS A 34 19.41 5.26 -4.36
CA HIS A 34 20.13 4.21 -5.09
C HIS A 34 21.65 4.22 -4.88
N PRO A 35 22.36 5.38 -4.96
CA PRO A 35 23.81 5.39 -4.74
C PRO A 35 24.20 4.91 -3.33
N LEU A 36 23.44 5.31 -2.30
CA LEU A 36 23.68 4.94 -0.91
C LEU A 36 23.36 3.46 -0.65
N LEU A 37 22.28 2.95 -1.24
CA LEU A 37 21.90 1.54 -1.16
C LEU A 37 22.93 0.64 -1.85
N LYS A 38 23.48 1.09 -2.97
CA LYS A 38 24.56 0.41 -3.68
C LYS A 38 25.86 0.43 -2.86
N GLU A 39 26.22 1.57 -2.28
CA GLU A 39 27.42 1.72 -1.45
C GLU A 39 27.37 0.82 -0.20
N SER A 40 26.18 0.59 0.36
CA SER A 40 26.01 -0.33 1.50
C SER A 40 26.40 -1.78 1.18
N GLY A 41 26.43 -2.14 -0.11
CA GLY A 41 26.74 -3.49 -0.59
C GLY A 41 25.68 -4.53 -0.23
N ASN A 42 24.53 -4.15 0.34
CA ASN A 42 23.46 -5.05 0.77
C ASN A 42 22.09 -4.34 0.88
N GLY A 43 21.80 -3.38 0.00
CA GLY A 43 20.64 -2.51 0.10
C GLY A 43 19.30 -3.24 0.10
N ASN A 44 18.31 -2.69 0.82
CA ASN A 44 16.97 -3.24 0.89
C ASN A 44 15.92 -2.13 0.80
N ILE A 45 14.94 -2.31 -0.09
CA ILE A 45 13.77 -1.44 -0.23
C ILE A 45 12.52 -2.27 0.05
N VAL A 46 11.63 -1.74 0.88
CA VAL A 46 10.33 -2.34 1.17
C VAL A 46 9.23 -1.33 0.93
N PHE A 47 8.41 -1.58 -0.09
CA PHE A 47 7.23 -0.78 -0.38
C PHE A 47 6.03 -1.25 0.45
N ILE A 48 5.25 -0.29 0.95
CA ILE A 48 3.97 -0.56 1.62
C ILE A 48 2.84 -0.41 0.60
N SER A 49 2.40 -1.54 0.05
CA SER A 49 1.28 -1.65 -0.88
C SER A 49 -0.07 -1.78 -0.13
N SER A 50 -1.04 -2.48 -0.71
CA SER A 50 -2.32 -2.87 -0.10
C SER A 50 -2.94 -4.02 -0.88
N ALA A 51 -3.80 -4.81 -0.23
CA ALA A 51 -4.70 -5.75 -0.90
C ALA A 51 -5.52 -5.06 -2.01
N ALA A 52 -5.93 -3.80 -1.82
CA ALA A 52 -6.61 -3.00 -2.85
C ALA A 52 -5.77 -2.79 -4.14
N GLY A 53 -4.45 -2.97 -4.08
CA GLY A 53 -3.58 -2.97 -5.26
C GLY A 53 -3.55 -4.30 -6.03
N VAL A 54 -4.31 -5.30 -5.59
CA VAL A 54 -4.38 -6.65 -6.17
C VAL A 54 -5.83 -7.05 -6.46
N ILE A 55 -6.75 -6.72 -5.57
CA ILE A 55 -8.18 -6.99 -5.72
C ILE A 55 -8.97 -5.70 -5.94
N ALA A 56 -10.10 -5.80 -6.65
CA ALA A 56 -10.99 -4.67 -6.86
C ALA A 56 -11.76 -4.33 -5.59
N THR A 57 -11.64 -3.07 -5.15
CA THR A 57 -12.37 -2.52 -4.00
C THR A 57 -13.15 -1.28 -4.44
N PRO A 58 -14.50 -1.30 -4.42
CA PRO A 58 -15.33 -0.13 -4.74
C PRO A 58 -14.95 1.10 -3.91
N SER A 59 -15.12 2.28 -4.49
CA SER A 59 -14.78 3.58 -3.88
C SER A 59 -13.30 3.79 -3.52
N HIS A 60 -12.39 2.99 -4.09
CA HIS A 60 -10.93 3.07 -3.88
C HIS A 60 -10.15 3.15 -5.19
N SER A 61 -10.75 3.49 -6.33
CA SER A 61 -10.14 3.30 -7.65
C SER A 61 -8.75 3.94 -7.79
N ILE A 62 -8.59 5.19 -7.35
CA ILE A 62 -7.29 5.89 -7.41
C ILE A 62 -6.31 5.31 -6.39
N TYR A 63 -6.76 5.08 -5.15
CA TYR A 63 -5.91 4.46 -4.12
C TYR A 63 -5.39 3.09 -4.58
N ALA A 64 -6.28 2.23 -5.06
CA ALA A 64 -5.98 0.93 -5.64
C ALA A 64 -4.96 1.04 -6.78
N ALA A 65 -5.15 2.01 -7.68
CA ALA A 65 -4.19 2.28 -8.76
C ALA A 65 -2.80 2.62 -8.22
N THR A 66 -2.68 3.48 -7.21
CA THR A 66 -1.37 3.81 -6.60
C THR A 66 -0.69 2.57 -6.01
N LYS A 67 -1.45 1.69 -5.35
CA LYS A 67 -0.91 0.46 -4.74
C LYS A 67 -0.58 -0.62 -5.77
N GLY A 68 -1.36 -0.70 -6.84
CA GLY A 68 -1.05 -1.53 -8.01
C GLY A 68 0.24 -1.07 -8.71
N ALA A 69 0.43 0.24 -8.88
CA ALA A 69 1.65 0.81 -9.42
C ALA A 69 2.88 0.44 -8.56
N MET A 70 2.76 0.55 -7.23
CA MET A 70 3.83 0.11 -6.31
C MET A 70 4.16 -1.38 -6.47
N ASN A 71 3.15 -2.25 -6.61
CA ASN A 71 3.37 -3.69 -6.84
C ASN A 71 4.15 -3.95 -8.13
N GLN A 72 3.82 -3.22 -9.21
CA GLN A 72 4.52 -3.39 -10.48
C GLN A 72 5.95 -2.86 -10.42
N VAL A 73 6.15 -1.65 -9.89
CA VAL A 73 7.48 -1.03 -9.77
C VAL A 73 8.39 -1.85 -8.86
N THR A 74 7.87 -2.48 -7.80
CA THR A 74 8.64 -3.39 -6.96
C THR A 74 9.34 -4.48 -7.76
N LYS A 75 8.62 -5.11 -8.70
CA LYS A 75 9.15 -6.19 -9.54
C LYS A 75 10.24 -5.66 -10.47
N ASN A 76 10.00 -4.50 -11.09
CA ASN A 76 10.98 -3.86 -11.98
C ASN A 76 12.26 -3.48 -11.22
N LEU A 77 12.14 -2.77 -10.10
CA LEU A 77 13.28 -2.33 -9.31
C LEU A 77 14.05 -3.51 -8.67
N ALA A 78 13.39 -4.62 -8.35
CA ALA A 78 14.08 -5.83 -7.90
C ALA A 78 14.99 -6.39 -9.00
N CYS A 79 14.53 -6.42 -10.26
CA CYS A 79 15.34 -6.84 -11.39
C CYS A 79 16.49 -5.86 -11.68
N GLU A 80 16.23 -4.56 -11.64
CA GLU A 80 17.22 -3.51 -11.92
C GLU A 80 18.30 -3.43 -10.84
N GLY A 81 17.92 -3.59 -9.56
CA GLY A 81 18.79 -3.50 -8.39
C GLY A 81 19.62 -4.75 -8.13
N ALA A 82 19.27 -5.90 -8.71
CA ALA A 82 19.93 -7.18 -8.44
C ALA A 82 21.45 -7.14 -8.69
N LYS A 83 21.89 -6.48 -9.76
CA LYS A 83 23.31 -6.31 -10.10
C LYS A 83 24.12 -5.50 -9.07
N ASP A 84 23.42 -4.68 -8.29
CA ASP A 84 23.99 -3.80 -7.27
C ASP A 84 23.81 -4.39 -5.85
N ASN A 85 23.41 -5.67 -5.74
CA ASN A 85 23.04 -6.35 -4.49
C ASN A 85 21.93 -5.63 -3.69
N ILE A 86 20.97 -5.03 -4.39
CA ILE A 86 19.81 -4.36 -3.81
C ILE A 86 18.59 -5.27 -3.97
N ARG A 87 17.90 -5.57 -2.86
CA ARG A 87 16.64 -6.31 -2.86
C ARG A 87 15.46 -5.37 -2.71
N VAL A 88 14.40 -5.59 -3.50
CA VAL A 88 13.19 -4.78 -3.46
C VAL A 88 11.98 -5.69 -3.27
N ASN A 89 11.16 -5.40 -2.26
CA ASN A 89 9.95 -6.17 -1.95
C ASN A 89 8.77 -5.22 -1.68
N ALA A 90 7.55 -5.76 -1.78
CA ALA A 90 6.34 -5.08 -1.36
C ALA A 90 5.57 -5.94 -0.38
N VAL A 91 5.04 -5.30 0.65
CA VAL A 91 4.05 -5.90 1.55
C VAL A 91 2.70 -5.32 1.19
N ALA A 92 1.68 -6.16 1.02
CA ALA A 92 0.32 -5.74 0.68
C ALA A 92 -0.64 -6.07 1.84
N PRO A 93 -0.75 -5.19 2.86
CA PRO A 93 -1.68 -5.42 3.94
C PRO A 93 -3.14 -5.45 3.46
N ALA A 94 -3.91 -6.38 4.01
CA ALA A 94 -5.37 -6.29 4.02
C ALA A 94 -5.80 -5.31 5.14
N VAL A 95 -7.01 -5.45 5.67
CA VAL A 95 -7.48 -4.64 6.80
C VAL A 95 -6.51 -4.77 7.98
N THR A 96 -5.88 -3.68 8.39
CA THR A 96 -5.00 -3.61 9.56
C THR A 96 -5.52 -2.57 10.54
N ARG A 97 -5.44 -2.86 11.85
CA ARG A 97 -5.78 -1.90 12.89
C ARG A 97 -4.81 -0.73 12.85
N THR A 98 -5.30 0.39 12.35
CA THR A 98 -4.59 1.67 12.26
C THR A 98 -5.59 2.78 12.52
N PRO A 99 -5.17 3.98 12.93
CA PRO A 99 -6.08 5.13 13.04
C PRO A 99 -6.85 5.43 11.74
N MET A 100 -6.29 5.05 10.58
CA MET A 100 -6.99 5.12 9.30
C MET A 100 -8.20 4.19 9.23
N LEU A 101 -8.11 2.98 9.78
CA LEU A 101 -9.24 2.05 9.85
C LEU A 101 -10.32 2.60 10.81
N GLU A 102 -9.91 3.14 11.96
CA GLU A 102 -10.84 3.72 12.94
C GLU A 102 -11.67 4.87 12.35
N ALA A 103 -11.05 5.71 11.51
CA ALA A 103 -11.77 6.77 10.79
C ALA A 103 -12.77 6.24 9.75
N VAL A 104 -12.51 5.05 9.18
CA VAL A 104 -13.40 4.39 8.21
C VAL A 104 -14.54 3.64 8.92
N GLU A 105 -14.29 3.04 10.09
CA GLU A 105 -15.29 2.31 10.88
C GLU A 105 -16.39 3.20 11.47
N GLN A 106 -16.15 4.51 11.58
CA GLN A 106 -17.16 5.49 12.00
C GLN A 106 -18.26 5.71 10.95
N ASP A 107 -18.06 5.27 9.70
CA ASP A 107 -19.04 5.31 8.62
C ASP A 107 -19.72 3.92 8.48
N PRO A 108 -21.03 3.80 8.78
CA PRO A 108 -21.74 2.52 8.76
C PRO A 108 -21.69 1.79 7.40
N THR A 109 -21.64 2.54 6.30
CA THR A 109 -21.61 1.98 4.94
C THR A 109 -20.24 1.39 4.64
N LYS A 110 -19.17 2.05 5.11
CA LYS A 110 -17.80 1.57 4.93
C LYS A 110 -17.46 0.42 5.86
N LYS A 111 -18.06 0.38 7.05
CA LYS A 111 -17.96 -0.78 7.97
C LYS A 111 -18.49 -2.07 7.33
N ALA A 112 -19.65 -2.02 6.68
CA ALA A 112 -20.19 -3.18 5.97
C ALA A 112 -19.29 -3.65 4.81
N LEU A 113 -18.60 -2.72 4.13
CA LEU A 113 -17.60 -3.05 3.11
C LEU A 113 -16.37 -3.75 3.72
N ILE A 114 -15.88 -3.26 4.86
CA ILE A 114 -14.77 -3.89 5.61
C ILE A 114 -15.15 -5.32 6.00
N ASP A 115 -16.33 -5.54 6.58
CA ASP A 115 -16.80 -6.88 6.98
C ASP A 115 -16.90 -7.84 5.79
N ARG A 116 -17.32 -7.34 4.62
CA ARG A 116 -17.37 -8.11 3.37
C ARG A 116 -15.99 -8.43 2.80
N LEU A 117 -14.99 -7.57 2.99
CA LEU A 117 -13.61 -7.82 2.58
C LEU A 117 -12.93 -8.83 3.52
N LEU A 118 -13.20 -8.73 4.83
CA LEU A 118 -12.73 -9.66 5.85
C LEU A 118 -13.23 -11.09 5.60
N SER A 119 -14.52 -11.25 5.27
CA SER A 119 -15.10 -12.58 4.96
C SER A 119 -14.54 -13.25 3.70
N ARG A 120 -13.81 -12.51 2.85
CA ARG A 120 -13.25 -12.99 1.58
C ARG A 120 -11.74 -13.23 1.61
N THR A 121 -11.07 -12.91 2.72
CA THR A 121 -9.62 -13.06 2.84
C THR A 121 -9.33 -14.31 3.68
N PRO A 122 -8.85 -15.43 3.09
CA PRO A 122 -8.69 -16.70 3.79
C PRO A 122 -7.61 -16.67 4.88
N ILE A 123 -6.64 -15.77 4.74
CA ILE A 123 -5.64 -15.51 5.77
C ILE A 123 -6.27 -14.52 6.73
N LEU A 124 -6.76 -15.06 7.86
CA LEU A 124 -7.20 -14.28 9.01
C LEU A 124 -6.23 -13.14 9.22
N VAL A 125 -6.82 -11.96 9.34
CA VAL A 125 -6.21 -10.70 9.67
C VAL A 125 -4.98 -10.86 10.58
N VAL A 126 -3.93 -10.08 10.33
CA VAL A 126 -2.87 -9.81 11.32
C VAL A 126 -3.48 -8.95 12.47
N LEU A 127 -4.65 -9.35 12.99
CA LEU A 127 -5.36 -8.78 14.13
C LEU A 127 -4.89 -9.47 15.41
N GLU A 128 -4.61 -10.78 15.38
CA GLU A 128 -4.40 -11.56 16.61
C GLU A 128 -2.94 -11.75 17.02
N SER A 129 -1.96 -11.51 16.13
CA SER A 129 -0.56 -11.80 16.44
C SER A 129 0.17 -10.70 17.23
N LEU A 130 -0.41 -9.50 17.39
CA LEU A 130 0.20 -8.42 18.18
C LEU A 130 -0.37 -8.28 19.60
N THR A 131 -1.52 -8.89 19.91
CA THR A 131 -2.06 -8.94 21.28
C THR A 131 -1.42 -10.01 22.17
N ARG A 132 -0.63 -10.95 21.61
CA ARG A 132 0.08 -11.97 22.40
C ARG A 132 1.51 -11.60 22.82
N PHE A 133 1.96 -10.38 22.55
CA PHE A 133 3.29 -9.88 22.94
C PHE A 133 3.25 -8.72 23.95
N GLN A 134 2.10 -8.46 24.58
CA GLN A 134 1.97 -7.43 25.63
C GLN A 134 1.52 -7.98 26.99
N HIS A 135 1.69 -9.28 27.24
CA HIS A 135 1.62 -9.87 28.58
C HIS A 135 2.85 -10.70 28.87
#